data_AF-A0A1V9VAZ5-F1
#
_entry.id   AF-A0A1V9VAZ5-F1
#
_cell.length_a   1.000
_cell.length_b   1.000
_cell.length_c   1.000
_cell.angle_alpha   90.00
_cell.angle_beta   90.00
_cell.angle_gamma   90.00
#
_symmetry.space_group_name_H-M   'P 1'
#
loop_
_entity.id
_entity.type
_entity.pdbx_description
1 polymer ?
#
loop_
_entity_poly.entity_id
_entity_poly.type
_entity_poly.pdbx_seq_one_letter_code
_entity_poly.pdbx_strand_id
1 'polypeptide(L)'
;MKKIILLSTTTAFILSTNAMSNSTLDGVYVTTATKTEKSIDGVSASVVVITKEDIEKISATTLKDVLDKVPSINSQFGRFPHASALSKGAISIRGVGANGTLILLDGKRLSGETESPYEMSRIPA
;
A
#
# COMPACT_ATOMS: atom_id res chain seq x y z
N MET A 1 -33.02 41.93 -22.12
CA MET A 1 -33.77 40.76 -21.58
C MET A 1 -33.31 39.44 -22.20
N LYS A 2 -33.28 39.27 -23.54
CA LYS A 2 -32.82 38.03 -24.21
C LYS A 2 -31.41 37.55 -23.80
N LYS A 3 -30.44 38.47 -23.65
CA LYS A 3 -29.05 38.13 -23.25
C LYS A 3 -28.92 37.59 -21.82
N ILE A 4 -29.79 38.02 -20.90
CA ILE A 4 -29.80 37.57 -19.49
C ILE A 4 -30.39 36.16 -19.41
N ILE A 5 -31.44 35.90 -20.19
CA ILE A 5 -32.05 34.56 -20.30
C ILE A 5 -31.04 33.56 -20.90
N LEU A 6 -30.30 33.97 -21.93
CA LEU A 6 -29.30 33.11 -22.58
C LEU A 6 -28.14 32.71 -21.65
N LEU A 7 -27.71 33.64 -20.78
CA LEU A 7 -26.62 33.40 -19.83
C LEU A 7 -27.04 32.48 -18.67
N SER A 8 -28.30 32.58 -18.22
CA SER A 8 -28.85 31.68 -17.21
C SER A 8 -28.94 30.23 -17.72
N THR A 9 -29.34 30.03 -18.97
CA THR A 9 -29.45 28.69 -19.56
C THR A 9 -28.09 28.01 -19.74
N THR A 10 -27.04 28.76 -20.09
CA THR A 10 -25.70 28.18 -20.23
C THR A 10 -25.10 27.81 -18.87
N THR A 11 -25.30 28.63 -17.84
CA THR A 11 -24.88 28.29 -16.47
C THR A 11 -25.58 27.05 -15.93
N ALA A 12 -26.90 26.91 -16.16
CA ALA A 12 -27.65 25.73 -15.74
C ALA A 12 -27.18 24.44 -16.43
N PHE A 13 -26.79 24.53 -17.70
CA PHE A 13 -26.25 23.40 -18.45
C PHE A 13 -24.88 22.96 -17.90
N ILE A 14 -23.98 23.89 -17.59
CA ILE A 14 -22.65 23.60 -17.01
C ILE A 14 -22.78 22.99 -15.61
N LEU A 15 -23.76 23.43 -14.80
CA LEU A 15 -23.97 22.87 -13.46
C LEU A 15 -24.52 21.42 -13.54
N SER A 16 -25.37 21.15 -14.53
CA SER A 16 -25.96 19.82 -14.75
C SER A 16 -24.93 18.79 -15.21
N THR A 17 -23.94 19.18 -16.02
CA THR A 17 -22.89 18.26 -16.49
C THR A 17 -21.96 17.83 -15.35
N ASN A 18 -21.66 18.72 -14.40
CA ASN A 18 -20.85 18.39 -13.22
C ASN A 18 -21.60 17.48 -12.24
N ALA A 19 -22.91 17.65 -12.07
CA ALA A 19 -23.72 16.79 -11.21
C ALA A 19 -23.86 15.35 -11.73
N MET A 20 -23.66 15.13 -13.03
CA MET A 20 -23.77 13.82 -13.68
C MET A 20 -22.43 13.07 -13.78
N SER A 21 -21.31 13.64 -13.32
CA SER A 21 -20.03 12.93 -13.27
C SER A 21 -20.02 11.94 -12.09
N ASN A 22 -20.68 10.80 -12.27
CA ASN A 22 -20.48 9.63 -11.41
C ASN A 22 -19.14 9.00 -11.77
N SER A 23 -18.07 9.42 -11.11
CA SER A 23 -16.84 8.64 -11.08
C SER A 23 -17.10 7.37 -10.26
N THR A 24 -17.42 6.27 -10.92
CA THR A 24 -17.38 4.95 -10.31
C THR A 24 -15.94 4.70 -9.87
N LEU A 25 -15.68 4.67 -8.56
CA LEU A 25 -14.38 4.21 -8.07
C LEU A 25 -14.28 2.73 -8.40
N ASP A 26 -13.26 2.36 -9.18
CA ASP A 26 -12.94 0.96 -9.38
C ASP A 26 -12.62 0.31 -8.02
N GLY A 27 -13.21 -0.85 -7.78
CA GLY A 27 -12.96 -1.62 -6.57
C GLY A 27 -11.51 -2.09 -6.51
N VAL A 28 -10.93 -2.14 -5.31
CA VAL A 28 -9.58 -2.68 -5.11
C VAL A 28 -9.67 -4.20 -5.00
N TYR A 29 -9.05 -4.91 -5.94
CA TYR A 29 -8.99 -6.37 -5.97
C TYR A 29 -7.65 -6.88 -5.46
N VAL A 30 -7.67 -7.97 -4.69
CA VAL A 30 -6.49 -8.60 -4.12
C VAL A 30 -6.51 -10.11 -4.32
N THR A 31 -5.34 -10.67 -4.59
CA THR A 31 -5.14 -12.14 -4.71
C THR A 31 -4.42 -12.70 -3.48
N THR A 32 -3.70 -11.87 -2.73
CA THR A 32 -2.83 -12.29 -1.62
C THR A 32 -3.59 -12.95 -0.46
N ALA A 33 -4.85 -12.55 -0.23
CA ALA A 33 -5.63 -13.09 0.88
C ALA A 33 -6.24 -14.47 0.60
N THR A 34 -6.64 -14.74 -0.65
CA THR A 34 -7.43 -15.95 -1.00
C THR A 34 -6.83 -16.81 -2.10
N LYS A 35 -5.69 -16.40 -2.71
CA LYS A 35 -5.11 -16.96 -3.95
C LYS A 35 -6.02 -16.89 -5.20
N THR A 36 -7.20 -16.33 -5.04
CA THR A 36 -8.13 -15.98 -6.12
C THR A 36 -8.40 -14.48 -6.03
N GLU A 37 -8.66 -13.84 -7.17
CA GLU A 37 -9.04 -12.44 -7.21
C GLU A 37 -10.35 -12.21 -6.44
N LYS A 38 -10.32 -11.28 -5.48
CA LYS A 38 -11.50 -10.84 -4.72
C LYS A 38 -11.42 -9.35 -4.46
N SER A 39 -12.57 -8.68 -4.43
CA SER A 39 -12.68 -7.34 -3.88
C SER A 39 -12.26 -7.34 -2.41
N ILE A 40 -11.64 -6.26 -1.96
CA ILE A 40 -11.20 -6.09 -0.56
C ILE A 40 -12.34 -6.30 0.45
N ASP A 41 -13.57 -5.89 0.11
CA ASP A 41 -14.76 -6.06 0.95
C ASP A 41 -15.19 -7.53 1.09
N GLY A 42 -14.78 -8.38 0.15
CA GLY A 42 -15.08 -9.82 0.12
C GLY A 42 -14.06 -10.69 0.86
N VAL A 43 -13.08 -10.08 1.53
CA VAL A 43 -12.00 -10.75 2.25
C VAL A 43 -12.23 -10.65 3.76
N SER A 44 -12.27 -11.79 4.46
CA SER A 44 -12.50 -11.85 5.91
C SER A 44 -11.27 -11.53 6.78
N ALA A 45 -10.13 -11.23 6.16
CA ALA A 45 -8.89 -10.85 6.83
C ALA A 45 -8.66 -9.34 6.74
N SER A 46 -7.91 -8.79 7.69
CA SER A 46 -7.45 -7.40 7.63
C SER A 46 -6.42 -7.24 6.51
N VAL A 47 -6.77 -6.46 5.49
CA VAL A 47 -5.92 -6.14 4.34
C VAL A 47 -5.61 -4.66 4.35
N VAL A 48 -4.34 -4.32 4.11
CA VAL A 48 -3.90 -2.95 3.84
C VAL A 48 -3.29 -2.96 2.44
N VAL A 49 -3.81 -2.09 1.57
CA VAL A 49 -3.28 -1.89 0.22
C VAL A 49 -2.55 -0.56 0.21
N ILE A 50 -1.29 -0.58 -0.23
CA ILE A 50 -0.46 0.60 -0.37
C ILE A 50 -0.27 0.80 -1.87
N THR A 51 -0.77 1.90 -2.40
CA THR A 51 -0.65 2.17 -3.84
C THR A 51 0.64 2.89 -4.14
N LYS A 52 0.95 3.01 -5.44
CA LYS A 52 2.10 3.79 -5.91
C LYS A 52 2.00 5.25 -5.46
N GLU A 53 0.82 5.85 -5.54
CA GLU A 53 0.57 7.23 -5.14
C GLU A 53 0.83 7.43 -3.64
N ASP A 54 0.53 6.43 -2.80
CA ASP A 54 0.81 6.49 -1.37
C ASP A 54 2.31 6.42 -1.08
N ILE A 55 3.07 5.61 -1.83
CA ILE A 55 4.53 5.54 -1.76
C ILE A 55 5.17 6.87 -2.16
N GLU A 56 4.69 7.50 -3.24
CA GLU A 56 5.17 8.80 -3.72
C GLU A 56 4.90 9.91 -2.70
N LYS A 57 3.72 9.93 -2.06
CA LYS A 57 3.36 10.92 -1.03
C LYS A 57 4.31 10.92 0.16
N ILE A 58 4.81 9.76 0.56
CA ILE A 58 5.75 9.63 1.68
C ILE A 58 7.21 9.80 1.27
N SER A 59 7.48 10.00 -0.03
CA SER A 59 8.83 10.10 -0.60
C SER A 59 9.74 8.95 -0.13
N ALA A 60 9.17 7.74 -0.06
CA ALA A 60 9.91 6.55 0.32
C ALA A 60 10.93 6.20 -0.77
N THR A 61 12.12 5.76 -0.36
CA THR A 61 13.19 5.34 -1.28
C THR A 61 13.38 3.83 -1.28
N THR A 62 13.00 3.18 -0.18
CA THR A 62 13.12 1.74 0.02
C THR A 62 11.84 1.16 0.61
N LEU A 63 11.66 -0.16 0.47
CA LEU A 63 10.55 -0.89 1.09
C LEU A 63 10.53 -0.69 2.61
N LYS A 64 11.68 -0.53 3.25
CA LYS A 64 11.76 -0.20 4.68
C LYS A 64 10.99 1.08 5.02
N ASP A 65 11.19 2.13 4.24
CA ASP A 65 10.56 3.43 4.48
C ASP A 65 9.04 3.33 4.36
N VAL A 66 8.56 2.52 3.40
CA VAL A 66 7.14 2.22 3.22
C VAL A 66 6.59 1.47 4.44
N LEU A 67 7.22 0.37 4.84
CA LEU A 67 6.75 -0.49 5.92
C LEU A 67 6.77 0.19 7.29
N ASP A 68 7.71 1.08 7.54
CA ASP A 68 7.78 1.87 8.79
C ASP A 68 6.57 2.80 8.98
N LYS A 69 5.83 3.13 7.90
CA LYS A 69 4.60 3.95 7.95
C LYS A 69 3.34 3.11 8.12
N VAL A 70 3.43 1.78 8.02
CA VAL A 70 2.26 0.90 8.09
C VAL A 70 1.97 0.53 9.55
N PRO A 71 0.76 0.79 10.06
CA PRO A 71 0.38 0.37 11.39
C PRO A 71 0.49 -1.15 11.57
N SER A 72 0.89 -1.60 12.75
CA SER A 72 1.05 -3.03 13.11
C SER A 72 2.20 -3.77 12.44
N ILE A 73 3.04 -3.09 11.65
CA ILE A 73 4.31 -3.60 11.16
C ILE A 73 5.42 -2.98 12.02
N ASN A 74 6.28 -3.83 12.57
CA ASN A 74 7.44 -3.38 13.34
C ASN A 74 8.71 -3.96 12.76
N SER A 75 9.73 -3.12 12.63
CA SER A 75 11.08 -3.57 12.31
C SER A 75 11.81 -3.95 13.60
N GLN A 76 12.17 -5.22 13.73
CA GLN A 76 12.94 -5.77 14.83
C GLN A 76 14.39 -5.91 14.37
N PHE A 77 15.23 -4.97 14.79
CA PHE A 77 16.65 -4.99 14.51
C PHE A 77 17.39 -5.92 15.47
N GLY A 78 18.40 -6.63 14.96
CA GLY A 78 19.31 -7.41 15.80
C GLY A 78 20.00 -6.51 16.82
N ARG A 79 19.97 -6.90 18.10
CA ARG A 79 20.54 -6.09 19.21
C ARG A 79 22.04 -6.39 19.40
N PHE A 80 22.79 -6.47 18.31
CA PHE A 80 24.23 -6.78 18.33
C PHE A 80 25.04 -5.55 17.91
N PRO A 81 26.22 -5.30 18.51
CA PRO A 81 27.02 -4.10 18.23
C PRO A 81 27.83 -4.26 16.93
N HIS A 82 27.14 -4.41 15.80
CA HIS A 82 27.75 -4.52 14.48
C HIS A 82 27.03 -3.61 13.48
N ALA A 83 27.74 -2.98 12.54
CA ALA A 83 27.12 -2.06 11.57
C ALA A 83 26.03 -2.73 10.71
N SER A 84 26.14 -4.04 10.49
CA SER A 84 25.13 -4.86 9.80
C SER A 84 23.84 -5.08 10.62
N ALA A 85 23.80 -4.74 11.91
CA ALA A 85 22.61 -4.90 12.76
C ALA A 85 21.41 -4.06 12.27
N LEU A 86 21.68 -2.90 11.67
CA LEU A 86 20.67 -2.04 11.03
C LEU A 86 20.17 -2.61 9.70
N SER A 87 21.03 -3.35 8.99
CA SER A 87 20.71 -3.98 7.70
C SER A 87 19.91 -5.27 7.90
N LYS A 88 20.18 -6.02 8.98
CA LYS A 88 19.47 -7.23 9.43
C LYS A 88 18.20 -6.93 10.22
N GLY A 89 17.38 -5.99 9.75
CA GLY A 89 16.06 -5.69 10.33
C GLY A 89 15.05 -6.77 9.94
N ALA A 90 14.60 -7.57 10.90
CA ALA A 90 13.45 -8.46 10.72
C ALA A 90 12.16 -7.66 10.67
N ILE A 91 11.20 -8.06 9.83
CA ILE A 91 9.84 -7.51 9.89
C ILE A 91 8.96 -8.44 10.72
N SER A 92 8.18 -7.84 11.62
CA SER A 92 7.16 -8.52 12.40
C SER A 92 5.81 -7.88 12.15
N ILE A 93 4.84 -8.68 11.71
CA ILE A 93 3.43 -8.28 11.65
C ILE A 93 2.76 -8.66 12.96
N ARG A 94 2.15 -7.71 13.68
CA ARG A 94 1.41 -7.97 14.94
C ARG A 94 2.23 -8.73 16.02
N GLY A 95 3.55 -8.53 16.06
CA GLY A 95 4.43 -9.10 17.09
C GLY A 95 4.81 -10.59 16.92
N VAL A 96 4.50 -11.23 15.79
CA VAL A 96 4.81 -12.66 15.57
C VAL A 96 6.28 -12.95 15.22
N GLY A 97 7.12 -11.92 15.05
CA GLY A 97 8.53 -12.03 14.68
C GLY A 97 8.76 -12.35 13.19
N ALA A 98 10.04 -12.44 12.81
CA ALA A 98 10.45 -12.70 11.42
C ALA A 98 9.99 -14.08 10.92
N ASN A 99 10.13 -15.12 11.74
CA ASN A 99 9.76 -16.49 11.36
C ASN A 99 8.24 -16.68 11.19
N GLY A 100 7.43 -15.84 11.85
CA GLY A 100 5.98 -15.83 11.72
C GLY A 100 5.45 -14.92 10.62
N THR A 101 6.34 -14.21 9.90
CA THR A 101 5.96 -13.22 8.87
C THR A 101 6.37 -13.74 7.49
N LEU A 102 5.41 -13.81 6.56
CA LEU A 102 5.62 -14.24 5.17
C LEU A 102 5.75 -13.02 4.26
N ILE A 103 6.85 -12.95 3.51
CA ILE A 103 7.05 -11.96 2.45
C ILE A 103 6.99 -12.65 1.09
N LEU A 104 6.15 -12.12 0.21
CA LEU A 104 5.99 -12.58 -1.17
C LEU A 104 6.36 -11.44 -2.12
N LEU A 105 7.14 -11.76 -3.15
CA LEU A 105 7.36 -10.92 -4.32
C LEU A 105 6.68 -11.59 -5.51
N ASP A 106 5.72 -10.91 -6.13
CA ASP A 106 4.93 -11.44 -7.26
C ASP A 106 4.35 -12.85 -6.99
N GLY A 107 3.88 -13.08 -5.75
CA GLY A 107 3.31 -14.35 -5.31
C GLY A 107 4.33 -15.46 -4.99
N LYS A 108 5.64 -15.22 -5.18
CA LYS A 108 6.71 -16.15 -4.82
C LYS A 108 7.33 -15.77 -3.48
N ARG A 109 7.64 -16.77 -2.66
CA ARG A 109 8.30 -16.56 -1.37
C ARG A 109 9.68 -15.95 -1.59
N LEU A 110 9.94 -14.81 -0.94
CA LEU A 110 11.30 -14.33 -0.77
C LEU A 110 11.98 -15.18 0.30
N SER A 111 13.03 -15.90 -0.09
CA SER A 111 13.88 -16.61 0.87
C SER A 111 14.70 -15.58 1.65
N GLY A 112 14.76 -15.74 2.97
CA GLY A 112 15.75 -15.05 3.78
C GLY A 112 17.16 -15.49 3.39
N GLU A 113 18.16 -14.71 3.78
CA GLU A 113 19.54 -15.19 3.77
C GLU A 113 19.63 -16.33 4.81
N THR A 114 20.44 -17.37 4.55
CA THR A 114 20.50 -18.64 5.30
C THR A 114 20.48 -18.51 6.83
N GLU A 115 20.97 -17.39 7.38
CA GLU A 115 21.09 -17.09 8.80
C GLU A 115 20.50 -15.70 9.17
N SER A 116 19.77 -15.04 8.27
CA SER A 116 19.31 -13.66 8.50
C SER A 116 17.99 -13.31 7.83
N PRO A 117 17.17 -12.45 8.47
CA PRO A 117 16.00 -11.87 7.84
C PRO A 117 16.38 -11.21 6.51
N TYR A 118 15.46 -11.22 5.55
CA TYR A 118 15.65 -10.47 4.31
C TYR A 118 15.82 -8.98 4.64
N GLU A 119 16.73 -8.31 3.95
CA GLU A 119 17.00 -6.89 4.21
C GLU A 119 16.07 -6.00 3.36
N MET A 120 15.19 -5.24 4.02
CA MET A 120 14.16 -4.45 3.34
C MET A 120 14.72 -3.28 2.52
N SER A 121 15.94 -2.82 2.80
CA SER A 121 16.61 -1.75 2.03
C SER A 121 17.02 -2.18 0.62
N ARG A 122 16.95 -3.48 0.29
CA ARG A 122 17.32 -4.02 -1.02
C ARG A 122 16.24 -3.87 -2.08
N ILE A 123 15.00 -3.64 -1.65
CA ILE A 123 13.88 -3.42 -2.56
C ILE A 123 13.65 -1.91 -2.66
N PRO A 124 13.93 -1.29 -3.83
CA PRO A 124 13.63 0.11 -4.06
C PRO A 124 12.12 0.32 -4.12
N ALA A 125 11.68 1.51 -3.70
CA ALA A 125 10.29 1.95 -3.77
C ALA A 125 9.94 2.54 -5.14
#